data_AF-A0A4R5B733-F1
#
_entry.id   AF-A0A4R5B733-F1
#
_cell.length_a   1.000
_cell.length_b   1.000
_cell.length_c   1.000
_cell.angle_alpha   90.00
_cell.angle_beta   90.00
_cell.angle_gamma   90.00
#
_symmetry.space_group_name_H-M   'P 1'
#
loop_
_entity.id
_entity.type
_entity.pdbx_description
1 polymer ?
#
loop_
_entity_poly.entity_id
_entity_poly.type
_entity_poly.pdbx_seq_one_letter_code
_entity_poly.pdbx_strand_id
1 'polypeptide(L)'
;MTTVVLVGTLDTKGAEYAWLRDRIRALGCEAVLVDAGVGPPGADADVPAGRVARAGGASLEALRDAGDRGAAVTAMGEGAAAVLVELLEEGRLDAVLAVGGSGGSSIAARAVRDLPIGLPKVIVSTMASGDVAPYVGAKDVTLTYSVVDIAGVNRVSRLILGNAAAAAAGMAEAYAAAREPAGTAGDERPLVGASMFGVTTPAVDAARERLEELGYEVLVFHATGAGGRALE
;
A
#
# COMPACT_ATOMS: atom_id res chain seq x y z
N MET A 1 -16.58 -10.41 -6.69
CA MET A 1 -16.53 -9.71 -5.39
C MET A 1 -15.15 -9.08 -5.32
N THR A 2 -15.04 -7.82 -4.93
CA THR A 2 -13.73 -7.15 -4.85
C THR A 2 -12.94 -7.64 -3.65
N THR A 3 -11.62 -7.71 -3.77
CA THR A 3 -10.73 -8.28 -2.77
C THR A 3 -9.89 -7.21 -2.11
N VAL A 4 -10.03 -7.07 -0.78
CA VAL A 4 -9.15 -6.23 0.04
C VAL A 4 -8.15 -7.13 0.77
N VAL A 5 -6.87 -6.95 0.48
CA VAL A 5 -5.79 -7.67 1.14
C VAL A 5 -5.37 -6.92 2.40
N LEU A 6 -5.46 -7.59 3.55
CA LEU A 6 -5.06 -7.07 4.85
C LEU A 6 -3.67 -7.58 5.20
N VAL A 7 -2.68 -6.69 5.29
CA VAL A 7 -1.27 -7.04 5.53
C VAL A 7 -0.79 -6.48 6.84
N GLY A 8 -0.30 -7.33 7.75
CA GLY A 8 0.44 -6.88 8.92
C GLY A 8 0.80 -7.96 9.93
N THR A 9 1.27 -7.52 11.10
CA THR A 9 1.89 -8.38 12.10
C THR A 9 0.84 -9.00 13.04
N LEU A 10 0.35 -10.20 12.72
CA LEU A 10 -0.75 -10.84 13.45
C LEU A 10 -0.34 -11.34 14.84
N ASP A 11 0.95 -11.56 15.06
CA ASP A 11 1.53 -11.91 16.35
C ASP A 11 1.30 -10.86 17.45
N THR A 12 1.15 -9.59 17.05
CA THR A 12 0.90 -8.48 17.98
C THR A 12 -0.46 -7.81 17.77
N LYS A 13 -1.06 -7.96 16.59
CA LYS A 13 -2.30 -7.26 16.20
C LYS A 13 -3.40 -8.19 15.69
N GLY A 14 -3.34 -9.47 16.02
CA GLY A 14 -4.29 -10.47 15.53
C GLY A 14 -5.75 -10.09 15.76
N ALA A 15 -6.08 -9.53 16.92
CA ALA A 15 -7.45 -9.10 17.25
C ALA A 15 -7.95 -7.95 16.34
N GLU A 16 -7.09 -6.98 16.06
CA GLU A 16 -7.40 -5.85 15.18
C GLU A 16 -7.58 -6.30 13.73
N TYR A 17 -6.71 -7.18 13.23
CA TYR A 17 -6.81 -7.73 11.88
C TYR A 17 -8.01 -8.66 11.71
N ALA A 18 -8.33 -9.48 12.72
CA ALA A 18 -9.56 -10.27 12.72
C ALA A 18 -10.81 -9.38 12.67
N TRP A 19 -10.83 -8.29 13.46
CA TRP A 19 -11.92 -7.32 13.43
C TRP A 19 -12.03 -6.60 12.06
N LEU A 20 -10.91 -6.21 11.46
CA LEU A 20 -10.88 -5.61 10.13
C LEU A 20 -11.38 -6.57 9.06
N ARG A 21 -10.97 -7.85 9.09
CA ARG A 21 -11.45 -8.88 8.18
C ARG A 21 -12.96 -8.97 8.20
N ASP A 22 -13.54 -9.06 9.40
CA ASP A 22 -14.99 -9.16 9.57
C ASP A 22 -15.68 -7.87 9.12
N ARG A 23 -15.06 -6.71 9.35
CA ARG A 23 -15.58 -5.41 8.89
C ARG A 23 -15.59 -5.28 7.37
N ILE A 24 -14.52 -5.69 6.69
CA ILE A 24 -14.42 -5.70 5.22
C ILE A 24 -15.46 -6.65 4.62
N ARG A 25 -15.62 -7.86 5.18
CA ARG A 25 -16.65 -8.81 4.76
C ARG A 25 -18.06 -8.25 4.92
N ALA A 26 -18.33 -7.57 6.03
CA ALA A 26 -19.62 -6.90 6.26
C ALA A 26 -19.89 -5.74 5.28
N LEU A 27 -18.86 -5.21 4.62
CA LEU A 27 -18.97 -4.20 3.57
C LEU A 27 -19.14 -4.82 2.17
N GLY A 28 -19.21 -6.16 2.05
CA GLY A 28 -19.46 -6.84 0.78
C GLY A 28 -18.20 -7.20 -0.02
N CYS A 29 -17.01 -6.98 0.54
CA CYS A 29 -15.73 -7.35 -0.07
C CYS A 29 -15.20 -8.69 0.45
N GLU A 30 -14.39 -9.38 -0.36
CA GLU A 30 -13.52 -10.46 0.12
C GLU A 30 -12.37 -9.86 0.93
N ALA A 31 -11.94 -10.57 1.97
CA ALA A 31 -10.81 -10.18 2.81
C ALA A 31 -9.79 -11.33 2.85
N VAL A 32 -8.56 -11.04 2.41
CA VAL A 32 -7.41 -11.95 2.45
C VAL A 32 -6.42 -11.45 3.49
N LEU A 33 -6.12 -12.24 4.52
CA LEU A 33 -5.16 -11.91 5.57
C LEU A 33 -3.75 -12.42 5.24
N VAL A 34 -2.79 -11.50 5.22
CA VAL A 34 -1.36 -11.77 5.05
C VAL A 34 -0.63 -11.45 6.35
N ASP A 35 -0.04 -12.49 6.95
CA ASP A 35 0.72 -12.37 8.20
C ASP A 35 2.18 -11.99 7.92
N ALA A 36 2.55 -10.78 8.33
CA ALA A 36 3.92 -10.29 8.27
C ALA A 36 4.60 -10.26 9.66
N GLY A 37 4.03 -10.95 10.66
CA GLY A 37 4.62 -11.10 11.99
C GLY A 37 5.73 -12.14 12.04
N VAL A 38 6.52 -12.11 13.10
CA VAL A 38 7.54 -13.15 13.36
C VAL A 38 7.17 -14.04 14.54
N GLY A 39 6.29 -13.60 15.45
CA GLY A 39 5.80 -14.41 16.56
C GLY A 39 4.71 -15.43 16.18
N PRO A 40 4.13 -16.11 17.18
CA PRO A 40 2.92 -16.90 16.99
C PRO A 40 1.73 -15.98 16.63
N PRO A 41 0.96 -16.27 15.57
CA PRO A 41 -0.11 -15.39 15.13
C PRO A 41 -1.29 -15.39 16.12
N GLY A 42 -1.88 -14.22 16.33
CA GLY A 42 -3.11 -14.05 17.12
C GLY A 42 -4.41 -14.19 16.31
N ALA A 43 -4.32 -14.49 15.01
CA ALA A 43 -5.47 -14.73 14.12
C ALA A 43 -5.06 -15.63 12.95
N ASP A 44 -6.03 -16.37 12.40
CA ASP A 44 -5.82 -17.23 11.24
C ASP A 44 -5.59 -16.38 9.97
N ALA A 45 -4.44 -16.59 9.34
CA ALA A 45 -4.04 -15.93 8.10
C ALA A 45 -4.28 -16.84 6.90
N ASP A 46 -4.74 -16.25 5.80
CA ASP A 46 -4.83 -16.93 4.50
C ASP A 46 -3.42 -17.11 3.89
N VAL A 47 -2.51 -16.16 4.16
CA VAL A 47 -1.08 -16.25 3.85
C VAL A 47 -0.28 -16.23 5.16
N PRO A 48 0.24 -17.37 5.63
CA PRO A 48 0.94 -17.45 6.91
C PRO A 48 2.35 -16.84 6.85
N ALA A 49 2.86 -16.38 8.00
CA ALA A 49 4.18 -15.74 8.11
C ALA A 49 5.34 -16.55 7.51
N GLY A 50 5.29 -17.88 7.59
CA GLY A 50 6.30 -18.74 6.97
C GLY A 50 6.31 -18.67 5.45
N ARG A 51 5.15 -18.45 4.80
CA ARG A 51 5.08 -18.20 3.35
C ARG A 51 5.62 -16.81 3.02
N VAL A 52 5.23 -15.80 3.80
CA VAL A 52 5.74 -14.42 3.63
C VAL A 52 7.26 -14.36 3.76
N ALA A 53 7.84 -14.92 4.82
CA ALA A 53 9.28 -14.96 5.02
C ALA A 53 10.01 -15.61 3.83
N ARG A 54 9.52 -16.75 3.33
CA ARG A 54 10.09 -17.46 2.18
C ARG A 54 10.02 -16.64 0.89
N ALA A 55 8.91 -15.94 0.65
CA ALA A 55 8.79 -15.05 -0.49
C ALA A 55 9.80 -13.90 -0.44
N GLY A 56 10.20 -13.48 0.78
CA GLY A 56 11.26 -12.50 1.01
C GLY A 56 12.68 -13.08 1.04
N GLY A 57 12.85 -14.37 0.70
CA GLY A 57 14.17 -15.03 0.69
C GLY A 57 14.72 -15.43 2.06
N ALA A 58 13.89 -15.45 3.10
CA ALA A 58 14.28 -15.81 4.47
C ALA A 58 13.49 -17.01 5.01
N SER A 59 13.99 -17.63 6.08
CA SER A 59 13.19 -18.57 6.89
C SER A 59 12.66 -17.87 8.13
N LEU A 60 11.40 -18.14 8.49
CA LEU A 60 10.78 -17.56 9.68
C LEU A 60 11.54 -17.94 10.96
N GLU A 61 12.04 -19.18 11.03
CA GLU A 61 12.84 -19.69 12.14
C GLU A 61 14.15 -18.90 12.28
N ALA A 62 14.92 -18.71 11.21
CA ALA A 62 16.16 -17.92 11.29
C ALA A 62 15.90 -16.46 11.70
N LEU A 63 14.79 -15.85 11.26
CA LEU A 63 14.43 -14.49 11.68
C LEU A 63 14.13 -14.43 13.19
N ARG A 64 13.48 -15.46 13.74
CA ARG A 64 13.24 -15.60 15.18
C ARG A 64 14.54 -15.79 15.96
N ASP A 65 15.38 -16.70 15.49
CA ASP A 65 16.63 -17.07 16.16
C ASP A 65 17.64 -15.91 16.18
N ALA A 66 17.66 -15.10 15.11
CA ALA A 66 18.51 -13.92 15.04
C ALA A 66 18.09 -12.82 16.04
N GLY A 67 16.80 -12.71 16.36
CA GLY A 67 16.27 -11.71 17.30
C GLY A 67 16.45 -10.25 16.84
N ASP A 68 16.89 -10.01 15.60
CA ASP A 68 17.07 -8.67 15.03
C ASP A 68 15.75 -8.17 14.45
N ARG A 69 15.12 -7.24 15.18
CA ARG A 69 13.86 -6.62 14.78
C ARG A 69 13.96 -5.87 13.44
N GLY A 70 15.08 -5.21 13.16
CA GLY A 70 15.28 -4.46 11.93
C GLY A 70 15.36 -5.39 10.72
N ALA A 71 16.18 -6.44 10.84
CA ALA A 71 16.30 -7.46 9.80
C ALA A 71 14.96 -8.18 9.55
N ALA A 72 14.21 -8.50 10.61
CA ALA A 72 12.88 -9.09 10.51
C ALA A 72 11.88 -8.17 9.77
N VAL A 73 11.82 -6.89 10.13
CA VAL A 73 10.95 -5.90 9.43
C VAL A 73 11.28 -5.83 7.94
N THR A 74 12.57 -5.79 7.59
CA THR A 74 13.00 -5.77 6.18
C THR A 74 12.58 -7.05 5.46
N ALA A 75 12.94 -8.22 5.97
CA ALA A 75 12.65 -9.50 5.32
C ALA A 75 11.14 -9.76 5.16
N MET A 76 10.34 -9.46 6.19
CA MET A 76 8.89 -9.61 6.13
C MET A 76 8.24 -8.57 5.20
N GLY A 77 8.81 -7.36 5.11
CA GLY A 77 8.39 -6.34 4.13
C GLY A 77 8.62 -6.76 2.68
N GLU A 78 9.81 -7.29 2.37
CA GLU A 78 10.12 -7.85 1.03
C GLU A 78 9.20 -9.03 0.71
N GLY A 79 9.00 -9.93 1.67
CA GLY A 79 8.11 -11.07 1.49
C GLY A 79 6.66 -10.67 1.27
N ALA A 80 6.17 -9.67 2.00
CA ALA A 80 4.82 -9.15 1.81
C ALA A 80 4.67 -8.48 0.44
N ALA A 81 5.70 -7.77 -0.05
CA ALA A 81 5.68 -7.19 -1.40
C ALA A 81 5.52 -8.27 -2.48
N ALA A 82 6.32 -9.35 -2.40
CA ALA A 82 6.25 -10.46 -3.35
C ALA A 82 4.87 -11.15 -3.33
N VAL A 83 4.29 -11.36 -2.14
CA VAL A 83 2.95 -11.94 -2.00
C VAL A 83 1.86 -11.03 -2.59
N LEU A 84 1.96 -9.71 -2.41
CA LEU A 84 0.98 -8.79 -2.99
C LEU A 84 1.05 -8.74 -4.52
N VAL A 85 2.25 -8.82 -5.10
CA VAL A 85 2.41 -8.94 -6.56
C VAL A 85 1.77 -10.23 -7.07
N GLU A 86 2.03 -11.36 -6.41
CA GLU A 86 1.41 -12.65 -6.75
C GLU A 86 -0.13 -12.57 -6.70
N LEU A 87 -0.70 -12.01 -5.64
CA LEU A 87 -2.15 -11.83 -5.50
C LEU A 87 -2.73 -10.89 -6.56
N LEU A 88 -1.99 -9.86 -6.97
CA LEU A 88 -2.39 -8.95 -8.05
C LEU A 88 -2.42 -9.68 -9.40
N GLU A 89 -1.40 -10.47 -9.71
CA GLU A 89 -1.32 -11.28 -10.94
C GLU A 89 -2.41 -12.35 -11.00
N GLU A 90 -2.80 -12.91 -9.86
CA GLU A 90 -3.95 -13.81 -9.71
C GLU A 90 -5.32 -13.12 -9.85
N GLY A 91 -5.36 -11.78 -9.93
CA GLY A 91 -6.61 -11.02 -9.94
C GLY A 91 -7.35 -11.00 -8.60
N ARG A 92 -6.63 -11.21 -7.49
CA ARG A 92 -7.13 -11.32 -6.12
C ARG A 92 -6.70 -10.15 -5.24
N LEU A 93 -6.47 -8.98 -5.84
CA LEU A 93 -6.07 -7.76 -5.14
C LEU A 93 -6.66 -6.54 -5.84
N ASP A 94 -7.65 -5.94 -5.21
CA ASP A 94 -8.29 -4.69 -5.63
C ASP A 94 -7.97 -3.53 -4.68
N ALA A 95 -7.56 -3.82 -3.45
CA ALA A 95 -7.03 -2.85 -2.51
C ALA A 95 -6.13 -3.52 -1.46
N VAL A 96 -5.23 -2.72 -0.87
CA VAL A 96 -4.47 -3.11 0.31
C VAL A 96 -4.88 -2.24 1.49
N LEU A 97 -5.12 -2.86 2.65
CA LEU A 97 -5.30 -2.16 3.92
C LEU A 97 -4.34 -2.72 4.98
N ALA A 98 -3.43 -1.88 5.45
CA ALA A 98 -2.48 -2.22 6.51
C ALA A 98 -2.67 -1.31 7.72
N VAL A 99 -2.39 -1.85 8.91
CA VAL A 99 -2.56 -1.19 10.20
C VAL A 99 -1.36 -1.51 11.10
N GLY A 100 -0.66 -0.48 11.56
CA GLY A 100 0.57 -0.68 12.33
C GLY A 100 1.09 0.53 13.10
N GLY A 101 1.94 0.25 14.09
CA GLY A 101 2.90 1.24 14.61
C GLY A 101 4.09 1.39 13.66
N SER A 102 5.18 2.03 14.09
CA SER A 102 6.36 2.28 13.23
C SER A 102 6.82 1.06 12.41
N GLY A 103 7.10 -0.07 13.06
CA GLY A 103 7.57 -1.29 12.37
C GLY A 103 6.54 -1.89 11.41
N GLY A 104 5.26 -1.93 11.79
CA GLY A 104 4.19 -2.44 10.93
C GLY A 104 3.96 -1.53 9.72
N SER A 105 4.05 -0.21 9.91
CA SER A 105 3.99 0.78 8.84
C SER A 105 5.20 0.69 7.90
N SER A 106 6.39 0.37 8.40
CA SER A 106 7.56 0.10 7.57
C SER A 106 7.38 -1.14 6.69
N ILE A 107 6.86 -2.24 7.25
CA ILE A 107 6.50 -3.44 6.48
C ILE A 107 5.47 -3.10 5.41
N ALA A 108 4.38 -2.43 5.79
CA ALA A 108 3.31 -2.07 4.87
C ALA A 108 3.78 -1.16 3.73
N ALA A 109 4.57 -0.13 4.04
CA ALA A 109 5.14 0.78 3.07
C ALA A 109 6.07 0.07 2.07
N ARG A 110 6.84 -0.92 2.54
CA ARG A 110 7.63 -1.76 1.63
C ARG A 110 6.72 -2.64 0.79
N ALA A 111 5.74 -3.29 1.40
CA ALA A 111 4.84 -4.25 0.73
C ALA A 111 4.12 -3.61 -0.48
N VAL A 112 3.60 -2.39 -0.32
CA VAL A 112 2.81 -1.74 -1.37
C VAL A 112 3.64 -0.98 -2.41
N ARG A 113 4.97 -0.91 -2.22
CA ARG A 113 5.86 -0.08 -3.06
C ARG A 113 5.92 -0.54 -4.51
N ASP A 114 5.76 -1.83 -4.77
CA ASP A 114 5.90 -2.41 -6.12
C ASP A 114 4.55 -2.50 -6.84
N LEU A 115 3.46 -2.08 -6.20
CA LEU A 115 2.12 -2.07 -6.78
C LEU A 115 1.93 -0.87 -7.73
N PRO A 116 1.10 -1.02 -8.78
CA PRO A 116 0.88 0.04 -9.77
C PRO A 116 0.21 1.27 -9.15
N ILE A 117 0.50 2.44 -9.73
CA ILE A 117 -0.21 3.69 -9.40
C ILE A 117 -1.68 3.52 -9.77
N GLY A 118 -2.58 4.07 -8.96
CA GLY A 118 -4.03 3.97 -9.10
C GLY A 118 -4.63 2.78 -8.33
N LEU A 119 -3.84 1.76 -8.00
CA LEU A 119 -4.31 0.68 -7.13
C LEU A 119 -4.47 1.22 -5.68
N PRO A 120 -5.64 1.04 -5.02
CA PRO A 120 -5.87 1.50 -3.66
C PRO A 120 -4.90 0.94 -2.61
N LYS A 121 -4.13 1.82 -1.95
CA LYS A 121 -3.17 1.47 -0.89
C LYS A 121 -3.45 2.31 0.37
N VAL A 122 -4.08 1.71 1.39
CA VAL A 122 -4.46 2.41 2.63
C VAL A 122 -3.62 1.90 3.80
N ILE A 123 -2.98 2.81 4.54
CA ILE A 123 -2.21 2.49 5.74
C ILE A 123 -2.73 3.30 6.94
N VAL A 124 -3.21 2.62 7.98
CA VAL A 124 -3.49 3.24 9.28
C VAL A 124 -2.23 3.16 10.14
N SER A 125 -1.65 4.31 10.47
CA SER A 125 -0.34 4.40 11.11
C SER A 125 -0.35 5.31 12.34
N THR A 126 0.32 4.89 13.41
CA THR A 126 0.64 5.77 14.55
C THR A 126 1.63 6.87 14.16
N MET A 127 2.29 6.73 13.00
CA MET A 127 3.32 7.65 12.50
C MET A 127 2.77 8.69 11.52
N ALA A 128 1.48 8.65 11.18
CA ALA A 128 0.93 9.51 10.12
C ALA A 128 0.90 11.01 10.47
N SER A 129 0.99 11.37 11.75
CA SER A 129 1.10 12.75 12.23
C SER A 129 2.58 13.14 12.48
N GLY A 130 3.46 12.81 11.53
CA GLY A 130 4.90 13.06 11.60
C GLY A 130 5.55 13.10 10.22
N ASP A 131 6.85 12.77 10.13
CA ASP A 131 7.50 12.56 8.82
C ASP A 131 7.00 11.25 8.20
N VAL A 132 6.27 11.40 7.10
CA VAL A 132 5.66 10.28 6.37
C VAL A 132 6.37 9.96 5.05
N ALA A 133 7.41 10.70 4.69
CA ALA A 133 8.13 10.49 3.42
C ALA A 133 8.61 9.03 3.23
N PRO A 134 9.11 8.32 4.26
CA PRO A 134 9.53 6.92 4.13
C PRO A 134 8.37 5.94 3.87
N TYR A 135 7.13 6.29 4.25
CA TYR A 135 5.97 5.42 4.09
C TYR A 135 5.22 5.64 2.78
N VAL A 136 5.17 6.88 2.28
CA VAL A 136 4.54 7.23 1.00
C VAL A 136 5.46 6.93 -0.18
N GLY A 137 6.75 7.29 -0.06
CA GLY A 137 7.71 7.18 -1.15
C GLY A 137 7.27 7.99 -2.38
N ALA A 138 7.36 7.37 -3.55
CA ALA A 138 6.94 7.93 -4.84
C ALA A 138 5.63 7.29 -5.36
N LYS A 139 4.80 6.78 -4.44
CA LYS A 139 3.53 6.11 -4.76
C LYS A 139 2.35 6.87 -4.15
N ASP A 140 1.16 6.54 -4.62
CA ASP A 140 -0.15 7.06 -4.22
C ASP A 140 -0.71 6.37 -2.96
N VAL A 141 0.10 6.31 -1.90
CA VAL A 141 -0.30 5.70 -0.61
C VAL A 141 -1.14 6.68 0.20
N THR A 142 -2.31 6.22 0.66
CA THR A 142 -3.15 6.98 1.60
C THR A 142 -2.82 6.60 3.04
N LEU A 143 -2.38 7.57 3.85
CA LEU A 143 -2.14 7.38 5.28
C LEU A 143 -3.27 7.95 6.13
N THR A 144 -3.78 7.13 7.05
CA THR A 144 -4.72 7.53 8.10
C THR A 144 -4.02 7.52 9.46
N TYR A 145 -4.11 8.62 10.21
CA TYR A 145 -3.58 8.66 11.58
C TYR A 145 -4.44 7.83 12.53
N SER A 146 -3.80 6.93 13.28
CA SER A 146 -4.50 6.04 14.21
C SER A 146 -5.06 6.75 15.45
N VAL A 147 -4.63 7.99 15.72
CA VAL A 147 -4.94 8.84 16.89
C VAL A 147 -4.46 8.28 18.23
N VAL A 148 -4.78 7.02 18.50
CA VAL A 148 -4.32 6.22 19.64
C VAL A 148 -3.36 5.14 19.15
N ASP A 149 -2.59 4.57 20.08
CA ASP A 149 -1.80 3.39 19.75
C ASP A 149 -2.70 2.22 19.32
N ILE A 150 -2.16 1.35 18.48
CA ILE A 150 -2.86 0.16 17.97
C ILE A 150 -2.54 -1.00 18.92
N ALA A 151 -3.34 -1.03 19.98
CA ALA A 151 -3.31 -2.02 21.04
C ALA A 151 -4.76 -2.42 21.40
N GLY A 152 -5.34 -3.26 20.56
CA GLY A 152 -6.71 -3.74 20.64
C GLY A 152 -7.76 -2.80 20.02
N VAL A 153 -8.99 -3.31 19.94
CA VAL A 153 -10.14 -2.59 19.38
C VAL A 153 -10.95 -1.94 20.51
N ASN A 154 -10.77 -0.64 20.68
CA ASN A 154 -11.48 0.18 21.66
C ASN A 154 -12.47 1.14 20.96
N ARG A 155 -13.17 1.97 21.74
CA ARG A 155 -14.18 2.91 21.21
C ARG A 155 -13.62 3.89 20.18
N VAL A 156 -12.36 4.31 20.32
CA VAL A 156 -11.69 5.24 19.40
C VAL A 156 -11.15 4.49 18.19
N SER A 157 -10.36 3.43 18.40
CA SER A 157 -9.78 2.66 17.29
C SER A 157 -10.84 2.03 16.40
N ARG A 158 -11.98 1.59 16.95
CA ARG A 158 -13.12 1.08 16.16
C ARG A 158 -13.63 2.08 15.13
N LEU A 159 -13.70 3.37 15.47
CA LEU A 159 -14.16 4.41 14.53
C LEU A 159 -13.15 4.61 13.41
N ILE A 160 -11.86 4.67 13.77
CA ILE A 160 -10.77 4.96 12.84
C ILE A 160 -10.53 3.77 11.90
N LEU A 161 -10.43 2.56 12.45
CA LEU A 161 -10.31 1.32 11.69
C LEU A 161 -11.57 1.07 10.83
N GLY A 162 -12.75 1.43 11.35
CA GLY A 162 -14.00 1.33 10.60
C GLY A 162 -14.05 2.25 9.38
N ASN A 163 -13.56 3.49 9.52
CA ASN A 163 -13.43 4.44 8.41
C ASN A 163 -12.38 3.96 7.40
N ALA A 164 -11.24 3.46 7.86
CA ALA A 164 -10.20 2.93 6.98
C ALA A 164 -10.68 1.70 6.19
N ALA A 165 -11.44 0.80 6.83
CA ALA A 165 -12.07 -0.34 6.16
C ALA A 165 -13.09 0.11 5.11
N ALA A 166 -13.94 1.09 5.43
CA ALA A 166 -14.91 1.65 4.48
C ALA A 166 -14.22 2.34 3.30
N ALA A 167 -13.14 3.10 3.55
CA ALA A 167 -12.34 3.73 2.51
C ALA A 167 -11.70 2.68 1.59
N ALA A 168 -11.04 1.66 2.15
CA ALA A 168 -10.42 0.58 1.37
C ALA A 168 -11.45 -0.19 0.53
N ALA A 169 -12.61 -0.54 1.10
CA ALA A 169 -13.68 -1.23 0.38
C ALA A 169 -14.25 -0.38 -0.77
N GLY A 170 -14.59 0.88 -0.52
CA GLY A 170 -15.13 1.77 -1.55
C GLY A 170 -14.11 2.06 -2.67
N MET A 171 -12.84 2.23 -2.32
CA MET A 171 -11.78 2.38 -3.31
C MET A 171 -11.58 1.10 -4.13
N ALA A 172 -11.66 -0.09 -3.51
CA ALA A 172 -11.56 -1.38 -4.20
C ALA A 172 -12.69 -1.56 -5.23
N GLU A 173 -13.94 -1.26 -4.83
CA GLU A 173 -15.10 -1.31 -5.72
C GLU A 173 -14.97 -0.34 -6.90
N ALA A 174 -14.58 0.91 -6.64
CA ALA A 174 -14.35 1.90 -7.70
C ALA A 174 -13.21 1.49 -8.64
N TYR A 175 -12.11 0.95 -8.09
CA TYR A 175 -10.97 0.47 -8.87
C TYR A 175 -11.35 -0.71 -9.77
N ALA A 176 -12.08 -1.70 -9.24
CA ALA A 176 -12.55 -2.83 -10.04
C ALA A 176 -13.54 -2.39 -11.13
N ALA A 177 -14.46 -1.49 -10.81
CA ALA A 177 -15.42 -0.96 -11.79
C ALA A 177 -14.74 -0.16 -12.91
N ALA A 178 -13.63 0.53 -12.63
CA ALA A 178 -12.85 1.25 -13.64
C ALA A 178 -12.02 0.32 -14.56
N ARG A 179 -11.77 -0.93 -14.14
CA ARG A 179 -11.07 -1.95 -14.95
C ARG A 179 -12.00 -2.71 -15.88
N GLU A 180 -13.30 -2.74 -15.60
CA GLU A 180 -14.29 -3.25 -16.54
C GLU A 180 -14.17 -2.46 -17.84
N PRO A 181 -14.20 -3.11 -19.02
CA PRO A 181 -14.02 -2.45 -20.31
C PRO A 181 -15.22 -1.57 -20.63
N ALA A 182 -15.32 -0.41 -19.98
CA ALA A 182 -16.06 0.71 -20.51
C ALA A 182 -15.32 1.13 -21.78
N GLY A 183 -16.03 1.20 -22.91
CA GLY A 183 -15.51 1.56 -24.23
C GLY A 183 -15.00 3.00 -24.35
N THR A 184 -14.29 3.50 -23.34
CA THR A 184 -13.53 4.73 -23.39
C THR A 184 -12.16 4.38 -23.95
N ALA A 185 -11.93 4.75 -25.21
CA ALA A 185 -10.57 4.98 -25.68
C ALA A 185 -9.88 5.86 -24.62
N GLY A 186 -8.98 5.26 -23.84
CA GLY A 186 -8.08 6.03 -23.00
C GLY A 186 -7.33 7.02 -23.88
N ASP A 187 -6.85 8.10 -23.30
CA ASP A 187 -5.96 9.00 -24.04
C ASP A 187 -4.71 8.21 -24.46
N GLU A 188 -4.66 7.74 -25.71
CA GLU A 188 -3.56 6.92 -26.25
C GLU A 188 -2.35 7.78 -26.65
N ARG A 189 -2.36 9.07 -26.33
CA ARG A 189 -1.23 9.96 -26.62
C ARG A 189 0.04 9.44 -25.94
N PRO A 190 1.18 9.38 -26.66
CA PRO A 190 2.43 9.00 -26.05
C PRO A 190 2.79 9.96 -24.92
N LEU A 191 3.19 9.40 -23.77
CA LEU A 191 3.55 10.16 -22.58
C LEU A 191 5.00 10.67 -22.67
N VAL A 192 5.22 11.92 -22.28
CA VAL A 192 6.54 12.53 -22.11
C VAL A 192 6.67 13.04 -20.68
N GLY A 193 7.63 12.53 -19.93
CA GLY A 193 7.98 13.06 -18.62
C GLY A 193 8.91 14.26 -18.73
N ALA A 194 8.59 15.35 -18.03
CA ALA A 194 9.41 16.57 -17.99
C ALA A 194 9.77 16.94 -16.55
N SER A 195 11.06 17.07 -16.25
CA SER A 195 11.52 17.59 -14.95
C SER A 195 11.52 19.12 -14.94
N MET A 196 11.01 19.72 -13.87
CA MET A 196 10.88 21.17 -13.73
C MET A 196 11.38 21.68 -12.37
N PHE A 197 11.95 22.87 -12.37
CA PHE A 197 12.17 23.69 -11.19
C PHE A 197 11.63 25.10 -11.44
N GLY A 198 11.36 25.88 -10.38
CA GLY A 198 10.77 27.22 -10.51
C GLY A 198 11.51 28.14 -11.49
N VAL A 199 12.85 28.06 -11.53
CA VAL A 199 13.71 28.84 -12.44
C VAL A 199 13.69 28.37 -13.90
N THR A 200 13.13 27.19 -14.16
CA THR A 200 13.01 26.59 -15.51
C THR A 200 11.58 26.59 -16.05
N THR A 201 10.61 27.06 -15.27
CA THR A 201 9.17 27.07 -15.62
C THR A 201 8.91 27.59 -17.04
N PRO A 202 9.46 28.75 -17.48
CA PRO A 202 9.19 29.26 -18.83
C PRO A 202 9.68 28.33 -19.95
N ALA A 203 10.80 27.63 -19.73
CA ALA A 203 11.35 26.70 -20.70
C ALA A 203 10.55 25.39 -20.77
N VAL A 204 10.13 24.88 -19.60
CA VAL A 204 9.32 23.66 -19.51
C VAL A 204 7.92 23.88 -20.07
N ASP A 205 7.28 25.03 -19.80
CA ASP A 205 5.97 25.36 -20.36
C ASP A 205 6.00 25.48 -21.88
N ALA A 206 7.00 26.17 -22.44
CA ALA A 206 7.17 26.25 -23.89
C ALA A 206 7.39 24.86 -24.53
N ALA A 207 8.17 23.98 -23.88
CA ALA A 207 8.36 22.61 -24.35
C ALA A 207 7.06 21.80 -24.23
N ARG A 208 6.32 21.93 -23.12
CA ARG A 208 5.04 21.26 -22.89
C ARG A 208 4.01 21.61 -23.96
N GLU A 209 3.78 22.90 -24.18
CA GLU A 209 2.84 23.38 -25.21
C GLU A 209 3.22 22.83 -26.58
N ARG A 210 4.51 22.88 -26.95
CA ARG A 210 4.98 22.37 -28.24
C ARG A 210 4.79 20.86 -28.38
N LEU A 211 5.01 20.10 -27.31
CA LEU A 211 4.81 18.64 -27.31
C LEU A 211 3.32 18.27 -27.34
N GLU A 212 2.46 19.00 -26.63
CA GLU A 212 1.01 18.83 -26.68
C GLU A 212 0.45 19.08 -28.10
N GLU A 213 0.92 20.13 -28.79
CA GLU A 213 0.61 20.37 -30.21
C GLU A 213 1.04 19.22 -31.14
N LEU A 214 2.12 18.52 -30.78
CA LEU A 214 2.63 17.36 -31.52
C LEU A 214 1.90 16.06 -31.19
N GLY A 215 0.88 16.10 -30.33
CA GLY A 215 0.06 14.94 -29.96
C GLY A 215 0.62 14.12 -28.80
N TYR A 216 1.56 14.67 -28.01
CA TYR A 216 2.01 14.04 -26.77
C TYR A 216 1.15 14.49 -25.58
N GLU A 217 1.17 13.70 -24.51
CA GLU A 217 0.74 14.14 -23.18
C GLU A 217 1.98 14.32 -22.31
N VAL A 218 2.11 15.48 -21.66
CA VAL A 218 3.32 15.82 -20.89
C VAL A 218 3.03 15.80 -19.39
N LEU A 219 3.75 14.95 -18.67
CA LEU A 219 3.69 14.86 -17.21
C LEU A 219 4.86 15.65 -16.61
N VAL A 220 4.56 16.74 -15.90
CA VAL A 220 5.59 17.62 -15.32
C VAL A 220 5.86 17.24 -13.86
N PHE A 221 7.13 16.96 -13.54
CA PHE A 221 7.59 16.55 -12.21
C PHE A 221 8.53 17.58 -11.61
N HIS A 222 8.27 18.01 -10.37
CA HIS A 222 9.15 18.95 -9.69
C HIS A 222 10.47 18.28 -9.27
N ALA A 223 11.61 18.86 -9.63
CA ALA A 223 12.96 18.35 -9.36
C ALA A 223 13.41 18.59 -7.89
N THR A 224 12.65 18.08 -6.92
CA THR A 224 12.91 18.13 -5.46
C THR A 224 13.45 16.81 -4.90
N GLY A 225 13.95 15.93 -5.76
CA GLY A 225 14.29 14.55 -5.41
C GLY A 225 13.07 13.63 -5.37
N ALA A 226 11.98 14.03 -4.68
CA ALA A 226 10.73 13.25 -4.69
C ALA A 226 10.09 13.18 -6.08
N GLY A 227 9.99 14.31 -6.80
CA GLY A 227 9.47 14.29 -8.16
C GLY A 227 10.39 13.59 -9.16
N GLY A 228 11.71 13.59 -8.94
CA GLY A 228 12.65 12.80 -9.74
C GLY A 228 12.41 11.30 -9.61
N ARG A 229 12.25 10.80 -8.38
CA ARG A 229 11.90 9.39 -8.12
C ARG A 229 10.50 8.99 -8.57
N ALA A 230 9.60 9.95 -8.80
CA ALA A 230 8.27 9.68 -9.33
C ALA A 230 8.25 9.67 -10.87
N LEU A 231 9.23 10.34 -11.50
CA LEU A 231 9.44 10.31 -12.94
C LEU A 231 10.10 8.99 -13.39
N GLU A 232 11.00 8.44 -12.58
CA GLU A 232 11.66 7.12 -12.78
C GLU A 232 10.73 5.94 -12.44
#